data_AF-A0AAE0RMG0-F1
#
_entry.id   AF-A0AAE0RMG0-F1
#
_cell.length_a   1.000
_cell.length_b   1.000
_cell.length_c   1.000
_cell.angle_alpha   90.00
_cell.angle_beta   90.00
_cell.angle_gamma   90.00
#
_symmetry.space_group_name_H-M   'P 1'
#
loop_
_entity.id
_entity.type
_entity.pdbx_description
1 polymer ?
#
loop_
_entity_poly.entity_id
_entity_poly.type
_entity_poly.pdbx_seq_one_letter_code
_entity_poly.pdbx_strand_id
1 'polypeptide(L)'
;MEQKSVKWSKKNFYVIRDNYTALHDVTKAIKEAGVSECGLIFGIDYTMSNHLQGQKTFGGRSLHDTSGPELNPYQQTICILGETMEEFDDDGKIPAFGFGDAKTVDKHIFPLKEGGVCEGFSEVLDRYNTVTPKLKLSGPTNLAPLIEEAVNIVKETKKFHILVIIVDGQVTNEKVNQDAIVAASKWPLSIVVIGVGDGPWDTLKEFDDGLPEREFDNFQFVEFYETITKAKYPYIALALRALMEIPEQYKIIKHHELLRKT
;
A
#
# COMPACT_ATOMS: atom_id res chain seq x y z
N MET A 1 28.65 -22.89 17.70
CA MET A 1 28.84 -21.83 16.70
C MET A 1 27.85 -20.74 17.02
N GLU A 2 28.34 -19.64 17.59
CA GLU A 2 27.53 -18.51 18.07
C GLU A 2 26.75 -17.85 16.93
N GLN A 3 25.44 -17.72 17.12
CA GLN A 3 24.61 -16.78 16.38
C GLN A 3 25.07 -15.37 16.69
N LYS A 4 25.68 -14.69 15.72
CA LYS A 4 25.97 -13.27 15.81
C LYS A 4 24.65 -12.51 15.79
N SER A 5 24.21 -12.06 16.96
CA SER A 5 23.12 -11.11 17.11
C SER A 5 23.49 -9.81 16.40
N VAL A 6 22.66 -9.40 15.44
CA VAL A 6 22.75 -8.08 14.82
C VAL A 6 22.45 -7.05 15.91
N LYS A 7 23.45 -6.28 16.32
CA LYS A 7 23.31 -5.17 17.27
C LYS A 7 22.67 -3.99 16.56
N TRP A 8 21.35 -3.85 16.68
CA TRP A 8 20.65 -2.64 16.28
C TRP A 8 20.89 -1.55 17.33
N SER A 9 21.62 -0.49 16.94
CA SER A 9 21.81 0.69 17.79
C SER A 9 20.66 1.67 17.56
N LYS A 10 20.05 2.16 18.65
CA LYS A 10 18.85 3.02 18.68
C LYS A 10 18.96 4.41 18.02
N LYS A 11 19.88 4.65 17.07
CA LYS A 11 20.16 6.03 16.60
C LYS A 11 20.41 6.27 15.12
N ASN A 12 20.30 5.27 14.24
CA ASN A 12 20.45 5.49 12.82
C ASN A 12 19.26 4.87 12.08
N PHE A 13 18.52 5.70 11.35
CA PHE A 13 17.58 5.26 10.32
C PHE A 13 18.35 4.48 9.23
N TYR A 14 17.78 3.38 8.74
CA TYR A 14 18.36 2.56 7.69
C TYR A 14 17.30 2.25 6.64
N VAL A 15 17.59 2.60 5.40
CA VAL A 15 16.79 2.23 4.21
C VAL A 15 16.86 0.72 4.00
N ILE A 16 15.72 0.08 3.77
CA ILE A 16 15.68 -1.35 3.45
C ILE A 16 16.03 -1.52 1.97
N ARG A 17 16.87 -2.51 1.65
CA ARG A 17 17.32 -2.75 0.27
C ARG A 17 16.56 -3.91 -0.35
N ASP A 18 16.39 -3.84 -1.66
CA ASP A 18 15.93 -4.95 -2.48
C ASP A 18 16.83 -6.18 -2.34
N ASN A 19 16.32 -7.22 -1.67
CA ASN A 19 17.10 -8.42 -1.32
C ASN A 19 16.61 -9.69 -2.02
N TYR A 20 15.51 -9.64 -2.79
CA TYR A 20 14.87 -10.83 -3.34
C TYR A 20 14.68 -10.75 -4.85
N THR A 21 14.85 -11.88 -5.54
CA THR A 21 14.70 -11.99 -7.00
C THR A 21 13.51 -12.87 -7.41
N ALA A 22 12.84 -13.51 -6.46
CA ALA A 22 11.70 -14.38 -6.69
C ALA A 22 10.64 -14.26 -5.59
N LEU A 23 9.36 -14.31 -5.96
CA LEU A 23 8.23 -14.18 -5.04
C LEU A 23 8.25 -15.25 -3.94
N HIS A 24 8.58 -16.49 -4.30
CA HIS A 24 8.71 -17.59 -3.34
C HIS A 24 9.71 -17.26 -2.21
N ASP A 25 10.82 -16.61 -2.53
CA ASP A 25 11.85 -16.28 -1.55
C ASP A 25 11.39 -15.18 -0.59
N VAL A 26 10.63 -14.19 -1.09
CA VAL A 26 9.98 -13.17 -0.24
C VAL A 26 8.93 -13.79 0.65
N THR A 27 7.97 -14.54 0.09
CA THR A 27 6.93 -15.24 0.86
C THR A 27 7.53 -16.10 1.96
N LYS A 28 8.60 -16.84 1.64
CA LYS A 28 9.33 -17.63 2.62
C LYS A 28 9.96 -16.76 3.70
N ALA A 29 10.60 -15.66 3.34
CA ALA A 29 11.19 -14.74 4.30
C ALA A 29 10.16 -14.04 5.20
N ILE A 30 8.96 -13.74 4.68
CA ILE A 30 7.81 -13.24 5.47
C ILE A 30 7.43 -14.27 6.54
N LYS A 31 7.30 -15.55 6.15
CA LYS A 31 7.00 -16.66 7.09
C LYS A 31 8.13 -16.87 8.10
N GLU A 32 9.40 -16.80 7.68
CA GLU A 32 10.57 -16.95 8.56
C GLU A 32 10.75 -15.77 9.52
N ALA A 33 10.34 -14.55 9.14
CA ALA A 33 10.23 -13.41 10.06
C ALA A 33 9.14 -13.63 11.13
N GLY A 34 8.28 -14.63 10.89
CA GLY A 34 7.19 -15.03 11.77
C GLY A 34 5.97 -14.14 11.63
N VAL A 35 5.72 -13.62 10.41
CA VAL A 35 4.40 -13.12 10.04
C VAL A 35 3.51 -14.34 9.85
N SER A 36 2.65 -14.60 10.82
CA SER A 36 1.65 -15.67 10.75
C SER A 36 0.23 -15.12 10.62
N GLU A 37 0.03 -13.87 11.04
CA GLU A 37 -1.25 -13.17 11.04
C GLU A 37 -0.95 -11.68 10.78
N CYS A 38 -1.41 -11.15 9.65
CA CYS A 38 -1.40 -9.71 9.37
C CYS A 38 -2.74 -9.27 8.80
N GLY A 39 -3.20 -8.08 9.16
CA GLY A 39 -4.38 -7.51 8.53
C GLY A 39 -4.03 -6.75 7.25
N LEU A 40 -4.86 -6.87 6.22
CA LEU A 40 -4.71 -6.13 4.97
C LEU A 40 -5.70 -4.97 4.89
N ILE A 41 -5.23 -3.79 4.48
CA ILE A 41 -6.07 -2.59 4.27
C ILE A 41 -5.85 -2.08 2.85
N PHE A 42 -6.91 -1.72 2.13
CA PHE A 42 -6.82 -1.06 0.82
C PHE A 42 -7.26 0.41 0.88
N GLY A 43 -6.48 1.26 0.24
CA GLY A 43 -6.82 2.65 -0.08
C GLY A 43 -6.81 2.90 -1.57
N ILE A 44 -7.87 3.49 -2.09
CA ILE A 44 -8.06 3.73 -3.53
C ILE A 44 -8.22 5.23 -3.77
N ASP A 45 -7.32 5.77 -4.56
CA ASP A 45 -7.35 7.16 -5.01
C ASP A 45 -8.49 7.37 -6.02
N TYR A 46 -9.40 8.30 -5.73
CA TYR A 46 -10.50 8.73 -6.61
C TYR A 46 -10.36 10.22 -7.01
N THR A 47 -9.14 10.71 -7.14
CA THR A 47 -8.85 12.07 -7.62
C THR A 47 -9.09 12.21 -9.13
N MET A 48 -9.32 13.45 -9.57
CA MET A 48 -9.67 13.78 -10.95
C MET A 48 -8.52 13.55 -11.94
N SER A 49 -7.27 13.49 -11.48
CA SER A 49 -6.09 13.18 -12.31
C SER A 49 -6.24 11.84 -13.03
N ASN A 50 -7.03 10.90 -12.48
CA ASN A 50 -7.22 9.57 -13.04
C ASN A 50 -7.83 9.60 -14.45
N HIS A 51 -8.51 10.68 -14.82
CA HIS A 51 -9.02 10.87 -16.18
C HIS A 51 -7.92 11.09 -17.22
N LEU A 52 -6.75 11.59 -16.82
CA LEU A 52 -5.66 11.98 -17.70
C LEU A 52 -4.40 11.13 -17.51
N GLN A 53 -4.23 10.47 -16.37
CA GLN A 53 -3.06 9.66 -16.05
C GLN A 53 -2.96 8.33 -16.82
N GLY A 54 -3.95 8.00 -17.66
CA GLY A 54 -3.90 6.87 -18.58
C GLY A 54 -3.54 7.22 -20.02
N GLN A 55 -3.07 8.44 -20.30
CA GLN A 55 -2.79 8.90 -21.66
C GLN A 55 -1.77 8.03 -22.39
N LYS A 56 -0.66 7.69 -21.75
CA LYS A 56 0.41 6.85 -22.32
C LYS A 56 0.23 5.38 -21.96
N THR A 57 -0.19 5.13 -20.73
CA THR A 57 -0.13 3.78 -20.12
C THR A 57 -1.45 3.01 -20.19
N PHE A 58 -2.58 3.67 -20.47
CA PHE A 58 -3.89 3.01 -20.58
C PHE A 58 -4.70 3.43 -21.82
N GLY A 59 -3.98 3.78 -22.90
CA GLY A 59 -4.59 4.05 -24.21
C GLY A 59 -5.48 5.28 -24.25
N GLY A 60 -5.19 6.31 -23.45
CA GLY A 60 -6.01 7.53 -23.40
C GLY A 60 -7.25 7.43 -22.52
N ARG A 61 -7.48 6.30 -21.85
CA ARG A 61 -8.65 6.06 -21.02
C ARG A 61 -8.41 6.50 -19.58
N SER A 62 -9.51 6.72 -18.86
CA SER A 62 -9.47 6.88 -17.40
C SER A 62 -8.90 5.62 -16.76
N LEU A 63 -8.03 5.76 -15.76
CA LEU A 63 -7.50 4.62 -15.00
C LEU A 63 -8.58 3.90 -14.18
N HIS A 64 -9.73 4.54 -13.98
CA HIS A 64 -10.94 3.95 -13.39
C HIS A 64 -11.95 3.45 -14.42
N ASP A 65 -11.64 3.41 -15.72
CA ASP A 65 -12.57 2.86 -16.71
C ASP A 65 -12.79 1.36 -16.45
N THR A 66 -14.00 0.99 -16.06
CA THR A 66 -14.43 -0.40 -15.82
C THR A 66 -15.33 -0.94 -16.94
N SER A 67 -15.51 -0.19 -18.03
CA SER A 67 -16.43 -0.56 -19.13
C SER A 67 -15.81 -1.50 -20.16
N GLY A 68 -14.48 -1.56 -20.20
CA GLY A 68 -13.73 -2.40 -21.13
C GLY A 68 -13.66 -3.89 -20.73
N PRO A 69 -13.27 -4.77 -21.66
CA PRO A 69 -13.07 -6.20 -21.37
C PRO A 69 -11.81 -6.47 -20.54
N GLU A 70 -10.88 -5.51 -20.50
CA GLU A 70 -9.63 -5.59 -19.76
C GLU A 70 -9.78 -4.93 -18.39
N LEU A 71 -9.19 -5.54 -17.36
CA LEU A 71 -9.07 -4.93 -16.05
C LEU A 71 -8.22 -3.67 -16.12
N ASN A 72 -8.68 -2.58 -15.51
CA ASN A 72 -7.87 -1.39 -15.33
C ASN A 72 -6.76 -1.60 -14.27
N PRO A 73 -5.76 -0.70 -14.18
CA PRO A 73 -4.61 -0.90 -13.29
C PRO A 73 -4.97 -1.03 -11.81
N TYR A 74 -6.04 -0.37 -11.35
CA TYR A 74 -6.54 -0.53 -9.98
C TYR A 74 -7.08 -1.95 -9.76
N GLN A 75 -7.93 -2.45 -10.67
CA GLN A 75 -8.45 -3.81 -10.60
C GLN A 75 -7.32 -4.84 -10.64
N GLN A 76 -6.35 -4.67 -11.55
CA GLN A 76 -5.19 -5.55 -11.64
C GLN A 76 -4.38 -5.56 -10.34
N THR A 77 -4.14 -4.40 -9.73
CA THR A 77 -3.41 -4.30 -8.47
C THR A 77 -4.15 -4.99 -7.32
N ILE A 78 -5.47 -4.77 -7.20
CA ILE A 78 -6.32 -5.43 -6.19
C ILE A 78 -6.25 -6.95 -6.36
N CYS A 79 -6.37 -7.46 -7.58
CA CYS A 79 -6.27 -8.91 -7.84
C CYS A 79 -4.89 -9.45 -7.46
N ILE A 80 -3.82 -8.85 -7.99
CA ILE A 80 -2.46 -9.38 -7.82
C ILE A 80 -2.05 -9.40 -6.34
N LEU A 81 -2.25 -8.27 -5.65
CA LEU A 81 -1.84 -8.15 -4.25
C LEU A 81 -2.82 -8.86 -3.32
N GLY A 82 -4.12 -8.82 -3.60
CA GLY A 82 -5.13 -9.57 -2.86
C GLY A 82 -4.83 -11.08 -2.86
N GLU A 83 -4.64 -11.68 -4.04
CA GLU A 83 -4.32 -13.10 -4.19
C GLU A 83 -2.98 -13.47 -3.54
N THR A 84 -1.96 -12.61 -3.67
CA THR A 84 -0.64 -12.89 -3.08
C THR A 84 -0.68 -12.80 -1.56
N MET A 85 -1.45 -11.86 -1.00
CA MET A 85 -1.45 -11.57 0.42
C MET A 85 -2.49 -12.35 1.22
N GLU A 86 -3.46 -12.98 0.54
CA GLU A 86 -4.48 -13.84 1.15
C GLU A 86 -3.87 -14.98 2.00
N GLU A 87 -2.65 -15.44 1.68
CA GLU A 87 -1.97 -16.47 2.50
C GLU A 87 -1.46 -15.96 3.86
N PHE A 88 -1.44 -14.64 4.08
CA PHE A 88 -1.00 -14.00 5.32
C PHE A 88 -2.14 -13.30 6.07
N ASP A 89 -3.27 -13.06 5.40
CA ASP A 89 -4.47 -12.48 5.99
C ASP A 89 -5.13 -13.49 6.94
N ASP A 90 -5.43 -13.05 8.16
CA ASP A 90 -5.75 -13.97 9.25
C ASP A 90 -7.24 -14.27 9.41
N ASP A 91 -8.11 -13.32 9.07
CA ASP A 91 -9.55 -13.41 9.25
C ASP A 91 -10.36 -13.20 7.97
N GLY A 92 -9.70 -12.92 6.84
CA GLY A 92 -10.36 -12.63 5.58
C GLY A 92 -10.97 -11.24 5.53
N LYS A 93 -10.76 -10.38 6.53
CA LYS A 93 -11.44 -9.08 6.64
C LYS A 93 -10.53 -7.96 6.19
N ILE A 94 -10.94 -7.34 5.10
CA ILE A 94 -10.15 -6.31 4.43
C ILE A 94 -10.89 -4.98 4.48
N PRO A 95 -10.51 -4.05 5.38
CA PRO A 95 -10.97 -2.68 5.31
C PRO A 95 -10.55 -2.05 3.97
N ALA A 96 -11.51 -1.46 3.26
CA ALA A 96 -11.28 -0.87 1.95
C ALA A 96 -11.89 0.53 1.88
N PHE A 97 -11.05 1.52 1.58
CA PHE A 97 -11.41 2.92 1.60
C PHE A 97 -11.09 3.61 0.28
N GLY A 98 -11.87 4.64 -0.04
CA GLY A 98 -11.61 5.59 -1.11
C GLY A 98 -11.33 6.98 -0.55
N PHE A 99 -10.56 7.78 -1.27
CA PHE A 99 -10.26 9.17 -0.91
C PHE A 99 -10.12 10.04 -2.16
N GLY A 100 -10.18 11.37 -2.00
CA GLY A 100 -10.02 12.31 -3.11
C GLY A 100 -11.24 12.46 -4.02
N ASP A 101 -12.39 11.88 -3.66
CA ASP A 101 -13.64 12.14 -4.37
C ASP A 101 -14.21 13.53 -4.01
N ALA A 102 -15.25 13.97 -4.73
CA ALA A 102 -15.86 15.29 -4.50
C ALA A 102 -16.48 15.48 -3.11
N LYS A 103 -16.75 14.39 -2.37
CA LYS A 103 -17.29 14.46 -1.01
C LYS A 103 -16.18 14.53 0.04
N THR A 104 -15.11 13.77 -0.15
CA THR A 104 -14.01 13.66 0.82
C THR A 104 -12.92 14.70 0.65
N VAL A 105 -12.68 15.14 -0.59
CA VAL A 105 -11.64 16.12 -0.93
C VAL A 105 -10.31 15.63 -0.35
N ASP A 106 -9.60 16.44 0.43
CA ASP A 106 -8.30 16.14 1.04
C ASP A 106 -8.38 15.89 2.56
N LYS A 107 -9.58 15.80 3.13
CA LYS A 107 -9.79 15.80 4.59
C LYS A 107 -10.33 14.51 5.14
N HIS A 108 -10.98 13.70 4.31
CA HIS A 108 -11.70 12.52 4.75
C HIS A 108 -11.41 11.34 3.84
N ILE A 109 -11.85 10.16 4.29
CA ILE A 109 -11.95 8.94 3.50
C ILE A 109 -13.39 8.44 3.56
N PHE A 110 -13.75 7.55 2.66
CA PHE A 110 -15.05 6.85 2.70
C PHE A 110 -14.84 5.34 2.54
N PRO A 111 -15.64 4.50 3.21
CA PRO A 111 -15.55 3.06 3.01
C PRO A 111 -16.19 2.64 1.68
N LEU A 112 -15.60 1.67 0.98
CA LEU A 112 -16.16 1.10 -0.26
C LEU A 112 -17.43 0.25 -0.01
N LYS A 113 -17.58 -0.25 1.22
CA LYS A 113 -18.71 -1.05 1.68
C LYS A 113 -19.32 -0.40 2.92
N GLU A 114 -20.64 -0.46 3.02
CA GLU A 114 -21.32 -0.07 4.25
C GLU A 114 -20.85 -0.97 5.40
N GLY A 115 -20.40 -0.38 6.51
CA GLY A 115 -19.75 -1.10 7.60
C GLY A 115 -18.22 -1.23 7.48
N GLY A 116 -17.61 -0.77 6.38
CA GLY A 116 -16.16 -0.54 6.30
C GLY A 116 -15.28 -1.73 5.93
N VAL A 117 -15.79 -2.96 6.00
CA VAL A 117 -14.97 -4.18 5.93
C VAL A 117 -15.49 -5.16 4.88
N CYS A 118 -14.63 -5.53 3.94
CA CYS A 118 -14.87 -6.55 2.91
C CYS A 118 -14.44 -7.95 3.40
N GLU A 119 -15.15 -8.98 2.93
CA GLU A 119 -14.85 -10.40 3.11
C GLU A 119 -14.00 -10.87 1.91
N GLY A 120 -12.68 -10.80 2.08
CA GLY A 120 -11.68 -11.16 1.09
C GLY A 120 -11.51 -10.15 -0.04
N PHE A 121 -10.45 -10.33 -0.83
CA PHE A 121 -10.11 -9.41 -1.92
C PHE A 121 -11.14 -9.43 -3.06
N SER A 122 -11.84 -10.56 -3.23
CA SER A 122 -12.93 -10.68 -4.21
C SER A 122 -14.05 -9.69 -3.91
N GLU A 123 -14.43 -9.51 -2.63
CA GLU A 123 -15.44 -8.50 -2.29
C GLU A 123 -14.87 -7.08 -2.46
N VAL A 124 -13.59 -6.82 -2.17
CA VAL A 124 -12.96 -5.51 -2.45
C VAL A 124 -13.09 -5.16 -3.94
N LEU A 125 -12.79 -6.11 -4.82
CA LEU A 125 -12.91 -5.94 -6.28
C LEU A 125 -14.36 -5.70 -6.70
N ASP A 126 -15.31 -6.49 -6.18
CA ASP A 126 -16.74 -6.34 -6.49
C ASP A 126 -17.28 -4.97 -6.04
N ARG A 127 -16.87 -4.53 -4.85
CA ARG A 127 -17.23 -3.21 -4.31
C ARG A 127 -16.62 -2.09 -5.14
N TYR A 128 -15.35 -2.19 -5.52
CA TYR A 128 -14.72 -1.26 -6.44
C TYR A 128 -15.52 -1.15 -7.75
N ASN A 129 -15.82 -2.28 -8.41
CA ASN A 129 -16.58 -2.31 -9.66
C ASN A 129 -17.98 -1.70 -9.54
N THR A 130 -18.59 -1.82 -8.36
CA THR A 130 -19.96 -1.33 -8.08
C THR A 130 -20.01 0.17 -7.75
N VAL A 131 -18.99 0.67 -7.05
CA VAL A 131 -18.95 2.04 -6.51
C VAL A 131 -18.27 2.99 -7.47
N THR A 132 -17.14 2.60 -8.07
CA THR A 132 -16.31 3.44 -8.94
C THR A 132 -17.10 4.18 -10.04
N PRO A 133 -18.01 3.53 -10.80
CA PRO A 133 -18.75 4.23 -11.86
C PRO A 133 -19.71 5.32 -11.37
N LYS A 134 -20.02 5.35 -10.07
CA LYS A 134 -20.98 6.29 -9.45
C LYS A 134 -20.30 7.46 -8.75
N LEU A 135 -18.97 7.39 -8.57
CA LEU A 135 -18.22 8.41 -7.87
C LEU A 135 -17.91 9.60 -8.78
N LYS A 136 -17.84 10.78 -8.17
CA LYS A 136 -17.38 11.99 -8.84
C LYS A 136 -15.96 12.26 -8.36
N LEU A 137 -15.01 12.09 -9.27
CA LEU A 137 -13.59 12.30 -8.97
C LEU A 137 -13.31 13.79 -8.68
N SER A 138 -12.38 14.07 -7.76
CA SER A 138 -12.02 15.46 -7.40
C SER A 138 -10.55 15.59 -7.04
N GLY A 139 -10.22 15.65 -5.75
CA GLY A 139 -8.92 15.99 -5.21
C GLY A 139 -8.98 17.16 -4.24
N PRO A 140 -7.83 17.61 -3.73
CA PRO A 140 -6.49 17.17 -4.12
C PRO A 140 -6.08 15.83 -3.45
N THR A 141 -4.95 15.25 -3.87
CA THR A 141 -4.47 13.94 -3.39
C THR A 141 -3.78 14.09 -2.03
N ASN A 142 -4.37 13.53 -0.97
CA ASN A 142 -3.81 13.54 0.39
C ASN A 142 -3.96 12.15 1.04
N LEU A 143 -2.84 11.52 1.39
CA LEU A 143 -2.78 10.19 2.00
C LEU A 143 -2.95 10.23 3.52
N ALA A 144 -2.75 11.38 4.16
CA ALA A 144 -2.74 11.49 5.61
C ALA A 144 -4.03 10.96 6.27
N PRO A 145 -5.25 11.30 5.81
CA PRO A 145 -6.49 10.77 6.42
C PRO A 145 -6.58 9.23 6.35
N LEU A 146 -6.08 8.63 5.27
CA LEU A 146 -6.06 7.18 5.10
C LEU A 146 -5.02 6.51 6.01
N ILE A 147 -3.82 7.08 6.08
CA ILE A 147 -2.74 6.58 6.94
C ILE A 147 -3.16 6.67 8.42
N GLU A 148 -3.80 7.77 8.82
CA GLU A 148 -4.33 7.94 10.17
C GLU A 148 -5.39 6.89 10.51
N GLU A 149 -6.29 6.58 9.59
CA GLU A 149 -7.28 5.52 9.78
C GLU A 149 -6.63 4.13 9.90
N ALA A 150 -5.64 3.82 9.05
CA ALA A 150 -4.91 2.57 9.16
C ALA A 150 -4.21 2.42 10.52
N VAL A 151 -3.67 3.51 11.07
CA VAL A 151 -3.12 3.54 12.42
C VAL A 151 -4.21 3.30 13.48
N ASN A 152 -5.43 3.83 13.30
CA ASN A 152 -6.54 3.56 14.22
C ASN A 152 -6.94 2.08 14.21
N ILE A 153 -7.05 1.48 13.02
CA ILE A 153 -7.32 0.05 12.87
C ILE A 153 -6.24 -0.78 13.57
N VAL A 154 -4.96 -0.43 13.39
CA VAL A 154 -3.84 -1.09 14.07
C VAL A 154 -3.95 -1.00 15.60
N LYS A 155 -4.37 0.15 16.15
CA LYS A 155 -4.57 0.32 17.61
C LYS A 155 -5.73 -0.54 18.13
N GLU A 156 -6.81 -0.63 17.37
CA GLU A 156 -8.01 -1.38 17.75
C GLU A 156 -7.79 -2.89 17.70
N THR A 157 -7.20 -3.36 16.61
CA THR A 157 -6.93 -4.78 16.37
C THR A 157 -5.73 -5.30 17.16
N LYS A 158 -4.76 -4.42 17.44
CA LYS A 158 -3.48 -4.74 18.08
C LYS A 158 -2.64 -5.75 17.29
N LYS A 159 -2.73 -5.70 15.96
CA LYS A 159 -2.03 -6.59 15.03
C LYS A 159 -1.19 -5.79 14.06
N PHE A 160 -0.20 -6.47 13.46
CA PHE A 160 0.52 -5.95 12.32
C PHE A 160 -0.41 -5.81 11.12
N HIS A 161 -0.37 -4.67 10.44
CA HIS A 161 -1.15 -4.43 9.22
C HIS A 161 -0.26 -4.00 8.08
N ILE A 162 -0.70 -4.33 6.86
CA ILE A 162 -0.15 -3.79 5.62
C ILE A 162 -1.24 -2.93 4.98
N LEU A 163 -0.96 -1.65 4.82
CA LEU A 163 -1.80 -0.71 4.08
C LEU A 163 -1.31 -0.64 2.63
N VAL A 164 -2.13 -1.10 1.69
CA VAL A 164 -1.90 -0.97 0.26
C VAL A 164 -2.65 0.25 -0.26
N ILE A 165 -1.93 1.24 -0.77
CA ILE A 165 -2.51 2.45 -1.37
C ILE A 165 -2.27 2.41 -2.88
N ILE A 166 -3.32 2.55 -3.67
CA ILE A 166 -3.23 2.65 -5.13
C ILE A 166 -3.49 4.10 -5.52
N VAL A 167 -2.52 4.73 -6.18
CA VAL A 167 -2.55 6.17 -6.52
C VAL A 167 -2.13 6.41 -7.96
N ASP A 168 -2.57 7.51 -8.56
CA ASP A 168 -2.31 7.78 -9.98
C ASP A 168 -1.19 8.76 -10.30
N GLY A 169 -0.57 9.34 -9.27
CA GLY A 169 0.49 10.32 -9.48
C GLY A 169 0.79 11.15 -8.25
N GLN A 170 1.02 12.45 -8.50
CA GLN A 170 1.52 13.38 -7.50
C GLN A 170 0.57 13.53 -6.31
N VAL A 171 1.15 13.39 -5.13
CA VAL A 171 0.50 13.72 -3.86
C VAL A 171 0.62 15.22 -3.64
N THR A 172 -0.44 15.85 -3.16
CA THR A 172 -0.42 17.26 -2.75
C THR A 172 -0.12 17.39 -1.27
N ASN A 173 0.39 18.56 -0.84
CA ASN A 173 0.76 18.81 0.55
C ASN A 173 1.78 17.81 1.09
N GLU A 174 2.93 17.69 0.42
CA GLU A 174 3.98 16.71 0.72
C GLU A 174 4.31 16.63 2.21
N LYS A 175 4.49 17.77 2.88
CA LYS A 175 4.82 17.82 4.31
C LYS A 175 3.78 17.13 5.21
N VAL A 176 2.48 17.29 4.92
CA VAL A 176 1.41 16.65 5.69
C VAL A 176 1.46 15.12 5.54
N ASN A 177 1.75 14.65 4.33
CA ASN A 177 1.89 13.22 4.05
C ASN A 177 3.15 12.64 4.73
N GLN A 178 4.28 13.36 4.64
CA GLN A 178 5.52 12.98 5.31
C GLN A 178 5.30 12.86 6.84
N ASP A 179 4.64 13.85 7.44
CA ASP A 179 4.36 13.84 8.88
C ASP A 179 3.45 12.67 9.28
N ALA A 180 2.46 12.32 8.45
CA ALA A 180 1.60 11.15 8.66
C ALA A 180 2.39 9.83 8.56
N ILE A 181 3.28 9.69 7.56
CA ILE A 181 4.15 8.51 7.40
C ILE A 181 5.09 8.38 8.61
N VAL A 182 5.73 9.48 9.03
CA VAL A 182 6.60 9.51 10.23
C VAL A 182 5.81 9.14 11.48
N ALA A 183 4.59 9.64 11.65
CA ALA A 183 3.73 9.28 12.77
C ALA A 183 3.34 7.79 12.74
N ALA A 184 3.05 7.24 11.55
CA ALA A 184 2.70 5.84 11.35
C ALA A 184 3.84 4.88 11.69
N SER A 185 5.11 5.27 11.50
CA SER A 185 6.29 4.44 11.84
C SER A 185 6.39 4.06 13.32
N LYS A 186 5.57 4.66 14.20
CA LYS A 186 5.49 4.32 15.63
C LYS A 186 4.58 3.12 15.92
N TRP A 187 3.90 2.59 14.91
CA TRP A 187 2.91 1.52 15.00
C TRP A 187 3.34 0.32 14.14
N PRO A 188 2.82 -0.90 14.41
CA PRO A 188 3.09 -2.05 13.57
C PRO A 188 2.31 -1.96 12.25
N LEU A 189 2.69 -1.00 11.40
CA LEU A 189 2.05 -0.69 10.13
C LEU A 189 3.11 -0.55 9.02
N SER A 190 2.99 -1.37 7.98
CA SER A 190 3.71 -1.22 6.73
C SER A 190 2.81 -0.55 5.69
N ILE A 191 3.34 0.40 4.93
CA ILE A 191 2.62 1.11 3.88
C ILE A 191 3.24 0.76 2.54
N VAL A 192 2.44 0.22 1.62
CA VAL A 192 2.86 -0.12 0.26
C VAL A 192 2.05 0.73 -0.71
N VAL A 193 2.72 1.58 -1.48
CA VAL A 193 2.08 2.47 -2.45
C VAL A 193 2.35 2.00 -3.87
N ILE A 194 1.29 1.71 -4.61
CA ILE A 194 1.35 1.30 -6.01
C ILE A 194 0.95 2.49 -6.88
N GLY A 195 1.93 3.02 -7.62
CA GLY A 195 1.73 4.09 -8.59
C GLY A 195 1.22 3.53 -9.92
N VAL A 196 -0.01 3.85 -10.29
CA VAL A 196 -0.64 3.45 -11.56
C VAL A 196 -0.80 4.66 -12.49
N GLY A 197 -0.41 4.55 -13.75
CA GLY A 197 -0.57 5.63 -14.73
C GLY A 197 0.74 6.18 -15.24
N ASP A 198 0.70 7.41 -15.74
CA ASP A 198 1.79 8.06 -16.45
C ASP A 198 2.79 8.78 -15.52
N GLY A 199 2.42 9.00 -14.26
CA GLY A 199 3.23 9.71 -13.27
C GLY A 199 3.17 11.25 -13.41
N PRO A 200 4.18 12.01 -12.95
CA PRO A 200 5.48 11.57 -12.45
C PRO A 200 5.44 10.97 -11.03
N TRP A 201 6.55 10.32 -10.64
CA TRP A 201 6.64 9.53 -9.41
C TRP A 201 7.69 10.02 -8.41
N ASP A 202 8.35 11.15 -8.69
CA ASP A 202 9.51 11.62 -7.94
C ASP A 202 9.21 11.82 -6.44
N THR A 203 8.09 12.45 -6.11
CA THR A 203 7.64 12.67 -4.72
C THR A 203 7.44 11.35 -3.96
N LEU A 204 6.82 10.34 -4.59
CA LEU A 204 6.58 9.05 -3.95
C LEU A 204 7.89 8.25 -3.78
N LYS A 205 8.83 8.39 -4.72
CA LYS A 205 10.20 7.86 -4.60
C LYS A 205 10.98 8.55 -3.47
N GLU A 206 10.74 9.84 -3.23
CA GLU A 206 11.32 10.56 -2.08
C GLU A 206 10.74 10.12 -0.74
N PHE A 207 9.45 9.74 -0.68
CA PHE A 207 8.85 9.21 0.56
C PHE A 207 9.40 7.83 0.94
N ASP A 208 9.83 7.06 -0.06
CA ASP A 208 10.48 5.75 0.09
C ASP A 208 11.79 5.88 0.89
N ASP A 209 12.77 6.62 0.38
CA ASP A 209 14.13 6.65 0.94
C ASP A 209 14.46 7.92 1.76
N GLY A 210 13.66 8.98 1.60
CA GLY A 210 14.00 10.35 1.97
C GLY A 210 13.51 10.83 3.34
N LEU A 211 12.96 9.93 4.18
CA LEU A 211 12.34 10.31 5.47
C LEU A 211 13.10 9.73 6.67
N PRO A 212 14.23 10.35 7.07
CA PRO A 212 15.08 9.85 8.15
C PRO A 212 14.47 10.01 9.55
N GLU A 213 13.38 10.77 9.69
CA GLU A 213 12.69 11.00 10.97
C GLU A 213 11.82 9.81 11.40
N ARG A 214 11.62 8.81 10.53
CA ARG A 214 10.86 7.58 10.82
C ARG A 214 11.61 6.70 11.82
N GLU A 215 10.87 5.98 12.67
CA GLU A 215 11.44 4.98 13.59
C GLU A 215 12.03 3.77 12.85
N PHE A 216 11.45 3.44 11.70
CA PHE A 216 11.93 2.45 10.74
C PHE A 216 11.38 2.79 9.36
N ASP A 217 11.96 2.19 8.31
CA ASP A 217 11.46 2.36 6.96
C ASP A 217 10.14 1.63 6.79
N ASN A 218 9.01 2.35 6.84
CA ASN A 218 7.67 1.77 6.87
C ASN A 218 6.85 2.03 5.61
N PHE A 219 7.50 2.52 4.55
CA PHE A 219 6.86 2.94 3.31
C PHE A 219 7.65 2.34 2.14
N GLN A 220 6.96 1.63 1.24
CA GLN A 220 7.49 1.09 -0.01
C GLN A 220 6.72 1.69 -1.19
N PHE A 221 7.41 2.30 -2.16
CA PHE A 221 6.79 2.70 -3.44
C PHE A 221 7.07 1.70 -4.57
N VAL A 222 6.06 1.38 -5.37
CA VAL A 222 6.19 0.53 -6.56
C VAL A 222 5.50 1.16 -7.76
N GLU A 223 6.25 1.41 -8.82
CA GLU A 223 5.71 1.88 -10.09
C GLU A 223 5.14 0.69 -10.89
N PHE A 224 3.82 0.67 -11.08
CA PHE A 224 3.09 -0.44 -11.69
C PHE A 224 3.58 -0.73 -13.10
N TYR A 225 3.52 0.27 -13.99
CA TYR A 225 3.83 0.09 -15.41
C TYR A 225 5.31 -0.19 -15.65
N GLU A 226 6.22 0.43 -14.89
CA GLU A 226 7.65 0.09 -14.96
C GLU A 226 7.88 -1.39 -14.64
N THR A 227 7.20 -1.90 -13.61
CA THR A 227 7.35 -3.27 -13.14
C THR A 227 6.77 -4.28 -14.11
N ILE A 228 5.55 -4.07 -14.59
CA ILE A 228 4.85 -5.06 -15.41
C ILE A 228 5.36 -5.11 -16.85
N THR A 229 5.84 -4.00 -17.42
CA THR A 229 6.28 -3.94 -18.83
C THR A 229 7.66 -4.58 -19.07
N LYS A 230 8.53 -4.54 -18.06
CA LYS A 230 9.89 -5.10 -18.15
C LYS A 230 9.95 -6.59 -17.79
N ALA A 231 8.89 -7.13 -17.20
CA ALA A 231 8.89 -8.46 -16.61
C ALA A 231 8.36 -9.54 -17.57
N LYS A 232 9.03 -10.70 -17.58
CA LYS A 232 8.52 -11.92 -18.24
C LYS A 232 7.23 -12.44 -17.59
N TYR A 233 7.11 -12.26 -16.27
CA TYR A 233 5.94 -12.63 -15.47
C TYR A 233 5.45 -11.40 -14.69
N PRO A 234 4.60 -10.56 -15.30
CA PRO A 234 4.20 -9.27 -14.75
C PRO A 234 3.59 -9.32 -13.34
N TYR A 235 2.68 -10.25 -13.10
CA TYR A 235 1.98 -10.37 -11.80
C TYR A 235 2.94 -10.73 -10.67
N ILE A 236 3.84 -11.68 -10.94
CA ILE A 236 4.89 -12.10 -9.98
C ILE A 236 5.84 -10.93 -9.70
N ALA A 237 6.19 -10.15 -10.72
CA ALA A 237 7.09 -9.01 -10.56
C ALA A 237 6.48 -7.90 -9.70
N LEU A 238 5.19 -7.59 -9.88
CA LEU A 238 4.49 -6.60 -9.06
C LEU A 238 4.39 -7.05 -7.60
N ALA A 239 3.95 -8.30 -7.38
CA ALA A 239 3.87 -8.89 -6.05
C ALA A 239 5.23 -8.91 -5.33
N LEU A 240 6.28 -9.32 -6.04
CA LEU A 240 7.66 -9.33 -5.53
C LEU A 240 8.11 -7.93 -5.08
N ARG A 241 7.90 -6.92 -5.92
CA ARG A 241 8.27 -5.53 -5.60
C ARG A 241 7.47 -4.98 -4.42
N ALA A 242 6.16 -5.23 -4.38
CA ALA A 242 5.28 -4.76 -3.31
C ALA A 242 5.63 -5.36 -1.94
N LEU A 243 6.11 -6.61 -1.93
CA LEU A 243 6.41 -7.34 -0.69
C LEU A 243 7.90 -7.29 -0.29
N MET A 244 8.75 -6.63 -1.08
CA MET A 244 10.21 -6.68 -0.97
C MET A 244 10.73 -6.34 0.43
N GLU A 245 10.14 -5.33 1.07
CA GLU A 245 10.58 -4.83 2.37
C GLU A 245 9.85 -5.44 3.57
N ILE A 246 8.66 -6.01 3.35
CA ILE A 246 7.78 -6.53 4.41
C ILE A 246 8.52 -7.47 5.40
N PRO A 247 9.38 -8.42 4.98
CA PRO A 247 10.11 -9.26 5.91
C PRO A 247 10.98 -8.48 6.89
N GLU A 248 11.66 -7.43 6.43
CA GLU A 248 12.60 -6.66 7.26
C GLU A 248 11.85 -5.64 8.12
N GLN A 249 10.85 -4.97 7.55
CA GLN A 249 9.92 -4.11 8.29
C GLN A 249 9.32 -4.83 9.49
N TYR A 250 8.83 -6.06 9.29
CA TYR A 250 8.25 -6.86 10.37
C TYR A 250 9.26 -7.27 11.44
N LYS A 251 10.50 -7.62 11.07
CA LYS A 251 11.56 -7.91 12.04
C LYS A 251 11.88 -6.69 12.90
N ILE A 252 11.93 -5.50 12.31
CA ILE A 252 12.17 -4.25 13.04
C ILE A 252 11.01 -3.95 13.98
N ILE A 253 9.76 -4.11 13.52
CA ILE A 253 8.54 -3.98 14.34
C ILE A 253 8.59 -4.89 15.58
N LYS A 254 8.99 -6.16 15.40
CA LYS A 254 9.21 -7.11 16.51
C LYS A 254 10.33 -6.66 17.44
N HIS A 255 11.46 -6.22 16.89
CA HIS A 255 12.63 -5.78 17.66
C HIS A 255 12.36 -4.53 18.50
N HIS A 256 11.61 -3.57 17.96
CA HIS A 256 11.22 -2.33 18.63
C HIS A 256 10.03 -2.51 19.59
N GLU A 257 9.55 -3.75 19.75
CA GLU A 257 8.41 -4.13 20.58
C GLU A 257 7.13 -3.32 20.28
N LEU A 258 6.95 -2.88 19.02
CA LEU A 258 5.80 -2.07 18.64
C LEU A 258 4.48 -2.83 18.76
N LEU A 259 4.51 -4.16 18.57
CA LEU A 259 3.38 -5.06 18.82
C LEU A 259 2.94 -5.10 20.29
N ARG A 260 3.76 -4.63 21.24
CA ARG A 260 3.39 -4.53 22.67
C ARG A 260 2.79 -3.19 23.05
N LYS A 261 2.89 -2.18 22.18
CA LYS A 261 2.35 -0.83 22.43
C LYS A 261 0.87 -0.70 22.10
N THR A 262 0.32 -1.66 21.35
CA THR A 262 -1.09 -1.73 20.95
C THR A 262 -1.90 -2.50 21.98
#